data_AF-A0AAY4E046-F1
#
_entry.id   AF-A0AAY4E046-F1
#
_cell.length_a   1.000
_cell.length_b   1.000
_cell.length_c   1.000
_cell.angle_alpha   90.00
_cell.angle_beta   90.00
_cell.angle_gamma   90.00
#
_symmetry.space_group_name_H-M   'P 1'
#
loop_
_entity.id
_entity.type
_entity.pdbx_description
1 polymer ?
#
loop_
_entity_poly.entity_id
_entity_poly.type
_entity_poly.pdbx_seq_one_letter_code
_entity_poly.pdbx_strand_id
1 'polypeptide(L)'
;MSSVAARFLSNIVRYPPPKKCFYLNPMEHKPVPLLTGKEAEYMLALKQEFRGAMKRLPFYIKSAATLCSVNRMHIPGWKFVHT
;
A
#
# COMPACT_ATOMS: atom_id res chain seq x y z
N MET A 1 41.24 -43.41 2.14
CA MET A 1 40.71 -42.24 2.89
C MET A 1 40.73 -41.08 1.89
N SER A 2 39.65 -40.55 1.33
CA SER A 2 38.60 -39.80 2.01
C SER A 2 37.50 -39.41 1.00
N SER A 3 36.73 -40.39 0.47
CA SER A 3 35.50 -40.08 -0.29
C SER A 3 34.40 -39.54 0.62
N VAL A 4 34.46 -39.85 1.92
CA VAL A 4 33.59 -39.30 2.96
C VAL A 4 33.79 -37.78 3.14
N ALA A 5 35.00 -37.26 2.93
CA ALA A 5 35.28 -35.83 3.02
C ALA A 5 34.62 -35.04 1.86
N ALA A 6 34.48 -35.65 0.68
CA ALA A 6 33.77 -35.04 -0.45
C ALA A 6 32.27 -34.89 -0.19
N ARG A 7 31.67 -35.79 0.61
CA ARG A 7 30.28 -35.63 1.11
C ARG A 7 30.15 -34.54 2.18
N PHE A 8 31.27 -34.09 2.76
CA PHE A 8 31.27 -33.05 3.79
C PHE A 8 31.22 -31.64 3.16
N LEU A 9 31.80 -31.45 1.98
CA LEU A 9 31.74 -30.18 1.24
C LEU A 9 30.42 -29.98 0.48
N SER A 10 29.68 -31.04 0.15
CA SER A 10 28.35 -30.91 -0.46
C SER A 10 27.28 -30.37 0.51
N ASN A 11 27.60 -30.23 1.80
CA ASN A 11 26.69 -29.74 2.84
C ASN A 11 26.77 -28.21 3.07
N ILE A 12 27.55 -27.45 2.30
CA ILE A 12 27.80 -25.99 2.50
C ILE A 12 26.91 -25.11 1.59
N VAL A 13 25.71 -25.57 1.22
CA VAL A 13 24.67 -24.69 0.68
C VAL A 13 23.37 -24.95 1.43
N ARG A 14 23.41 -24.74 2.75
CA ARG A 14 22.19 -24.47 3.52
C ARG A 14 21.94 -22.97 3.54
N TYR A 15 21.69 -22.38 2.37
CA TYR A 15 20.95 -21.12 2.37
C TYR A 15 19.53 -21.46 2.86
N PRO A 16 18.95 -20.73 3.84
CA PRO A 16 17.51 -20.84 4.05
C PRO A 16 16.85 -20.54 2.69
N PRO A 17 15.90 -21.37 2.22
CA PRO A 17 15.24 -21.08 0.96
C PRO A 17 14.70 -19.65 1.04
N PRO A 18 14.92 -18.82 0.01
CA PRO A 18 14.38 -17.47 0.00
C PRO A 18 12.89 -17.57 0.29
N LYS A 19 12.36 -16.66 1.11
CA LYS A 19 10.92 -16.52 1.38
C LYS A 19 10.22 -16.15 0.06
N LYS A 20 10.09 -17.11 -0.86
CA LYS A 20 9.11 -17.05 -1.94
C LYS A 20 7.78 -16.93 -1.22
N CYS A 21 7.06 -15.85 -1.47
CA CYS A 21 5.74 -15.59 -0.91
C CYS A 21 4.95 -16.91 -0.87
N PHE A 22 4.74 -17.45 0.34
CA PHE A 22 4.43 -18.87 0.61
C PHE A 22 3.06 -19.37 0.08
N TYR A 23 2.40 -18.60 -0.79
CA TYR A 23 1.13 -18.98 -1.43
C TYR A 23 1.05 -18.67 -2.92
N LEU A 24 2.13 -18.21 -3.54
CA LEU A 24 2.15 -18.08 -5.00
C LEU A 24 2.77 -19.36 -5.55
N ASN A 25 1.90 -20.32 -5.91
CA ASN A 25 2.29 -21.37 -6.84
C ASN A 25 3.02 -20.70 -8.01
N PRO A 26 4.16 -21.25 -8.48
CA PRO A 26 4.82 -20.71 -9.66
C PRO A 26 3.81 -20.76 -10.82
N MET A 27 3.29 -19.59 -11.18
CA MET A 27 2.41 -19.46 -12.32
C MET A 27 3.26 -19.65 -13.56
N GLU A 28 2.93 -20.66 -14.36
CA GLU A 28 3.58 -20.91 -15.66
C GLU A 28 3.48 -19.68 -16.58
N HIS A 29 2.44 -18.87 -16.41
CA HIS A 29 2.19 -17.66 -17.20
C HIS A 29 2.31 -16.39 -16.36
N LYS A 30 3.11 -15.45 -16.88
CA LYS A 30 3.25 -14.10 -16.34
C LYS A 30 2.18 -13.17 -16.93
N PRO A 31 1.74 -12.14 -16.19
CA PRO A 31 0.81 -11.16 -16.74
C PRO A 31 1.44 -10.42 -17.91
N VAL A 32 0.59 -9.97 -18.83
CA VAL A 32 1.00 -9.17 -19.98
C VAL A 32 1.62 -7.85 -19.48
N PRO A 33 2.75 -7.41 -20.06
CA PRO A 33 3.34 -6.11 -19.71
C PRO A 33 2.35 -4.98 -19.92
N LEU A 34 2.48 -3.93 -19.10
CA LEU A 34 1.65 -2.74 -19.25
C LEU A 34 1.95 -2.04 -20.59
N LEU A 35 0.93 -1.40 -21.15
CA LEU A 35 1.09 -0.56 -22.33
C LEU A 35 2.06 0.59 -21.98
N THR A 36 3.07 0.77 -22.82
CA THR A 36 4.08 1.82 -22.68
C THR A 36 3.87 2.90 -23.73
N GLY A 37 4.22 4.15 -23.39
CA GLY A 37 4.10 5.30 -24.30
C GLY A 37 3.56 6.55 -23.61
N LYS A 38 3.78 7.70 -24.26
CA LYS A 38 3.43 9.04 -23.73
C LYS A 38 1.96 9.17 -23.37
N GLU A 39 1.07 8.60 -24.18
CA GLU A 39 -0.38 8.65 -23.93
C GLU A 39 -0.77 7.84 -22.70
N ALA A 40 -0.23 6.63 -22.56
CA ALA A 40 -0.48 5.77 -21.39
C ALA A 40 0.03 6.45 -20.10
N GLU A 41 1.22 7.04 -20.13
CA GLU A 41 1.81 7.79 -19.02
C GLU A 41 0.99 9.03 -18.65
N TYR A 42 0.54 9.80 -19.65
CA TYR A 42 -0.32 10.96 -19.44
C TYR A 42 -1.64 10.57 -18.76
N MET A 43 -2.29 9.52 -19.24
CA MET A 43 -3.54 9.04 -18.65
C MET A 43 -3.34 8.51 -17.22
N LEU A 44 -2.19 7.90 -16.92
CA LEU A 44 -1.86 7.47 -15.55
C LEU A 44 -1.66 8.66 -14.61
N ALA A 45 -0.94 9.69 -15.05
CA ALA A 45 -0.77 10.92 -14.28
C ALA A 45 -2.13 11.58 -14.00
N LEU A 46 -2.96 11.70 -15.02
CA LEU A 46 -4.30 12.30 -14.91
C LEU A 46 -5.20 11.51 -13.94
N LYS A 47 -5.20 10.18 -14.01
CA LYS A 47 -5.94 9.31 -13.07
C LYS A 47 -5.55 9.59 -11.62
N GLN A 48 -4.26 9.81 -11.36
CA GLN A 48 -3.76 10.10 -10.02
C GLN A 48 -4.25 11.46 -9.52
N GLU A 49 -4.23 12.48 -10.37
CA GLU A 49 -4.76 13.81 -10.03
C GLU A 49 -6.25 13.77 -9.70
N PHE A 50 -7.04 13.05 -10.51
CA PHE A 50 -8.48 12.86 -10.24
C PHE A 50 -8.73 12.21 -8.89
N ARG A 51 -7.94 11.20 -8.50
CA ARG A 51 -8.08 10.58 -7.17
C ARG A 51 -7.87 11.58 -6.04
N GLY A 52 -6.97 12.55 -6.22
CA GLY A 52 -6.76 13.64 -5.27
C GLY A 52 -7.91 14.64 -5.25
N ALA A 53 -8.35 15.08 -6.44
CA ALA A 53 -9.44 16.04 -6.59
C ALA A 53 -10.78 15.52 -6.07
N MET A 54 -11.13 14.27 -6.41
CA MET A 54 -12.41 13.66 -6.01
C MET A 54 -12.56 13.56 -4.49
N LYS A 55 -11.48 13.35 -3.75
CA LYS A 55 -11.51 13.31 -2.27
C LYS A 55 -11.84 14.65 -1.62
N ARG A 56 -11.70 15.76 -2.36
CA ARG A 56 -12.02 17.12 -1.89
C ARG A 56 -13.44 17.54 -2.21
N LEU A 57 -14.13 16.80 -3.10
CA LEU A 57 -15.51 17.08 -3.46
C LEU A 57 -16.44 16.74 -2.28
N PRO A 58 -17.56 17.46 -2.14
CA PRO A 58 -18.54 17.21 -1.07
C PRO A 58 -19.20 15.83 -1.20
N PHE A 59 -19.12 15.18 -2.37
CA PHE A 59 -19.62 13.83 -2.61
C PHE A 59 -18.72 12.72 -2.01
N TYR A 60 -17.50 13.05 -1.57
CA TYR A 60 -16.61 12.09 -0.93
C TYR A 60 -17.02 11.87 0.53
N ILE A 61 -17.89 10.90 0.75
CA ILE A 61 -18.33 10.49 2.09
C ILE A 61 -17.13 9.86 2.82
N LYS A 62 -16.62 10.55 3.83
CA LYS A 62 -15.62 10.00 4.74
C LYS A 62 -16.28 8.98 5.65
N SER A 63 -15.57 7.88 5.96
CA SER A 63 -16.02 6.99 7.03
C SER A 63 -16.26 7.80 8.29
N ALA A 64 -17.42 7.64 8.92
CA ALA A 64 -17.74 8.34 10.16
C ALA A 64 -16.61 8.08 11.15
N ALA A 65 -15.87 9.13 11.53
CA ALA A 65 -15.01 9.06 12.69
C ALA A 65 -15.93 8.64 13.84
N THR A 66 -15.52 7.60 14.57
CA THR A 66 -16.20 7.07 15.76
C THR A 66 -16.80 8.24 16.52
N LEU A 67 -18.14 8.26 16.66
CA LEU A 67 -18.95 9.36 17.21
C LEU A 67 -18.08 10.25 18.10
N CYS A 68 -17.60 11.38 17.57
CA CYS A 68 -16.94 12.35 18.42
C CYS A 68 -18.02 12.76 19.42
N SER A 69 -17.99 12.16 20.61
CA SER A 69 -18.89 12.50 21.70
C SER A 69 -18.88 14.01 21.78
N VAL A 70 -20.06 14.62 21.64
CA VAL A 70 -20.25 16.06 21.60
C VAL A 70 -19.68 16.66 22.89
N ASN A 71 -18.38 16.91 22.92
CA ASN A 71 -17.69 17.45 24.07
C ASN A 71 -17.05 18.76 23.63
N ARG A 72 -17.79 19.81 23.99
CA ARG A 72 -17.41 21.21 24.10
C ARG A 72 -17.06 21.87 22.77
N MET A 73 -18.10 22.42 22.14
CA MET A 73 -18.00 23.58 21.25
C MET A 73 -17.11 24.64 21.91
N HIS A 74 -15.84 24.74 21.50
CA HIS A 74 -15.07 25.96 21.67
C HIS A 74 -15.43 26.85 20.49
N ILE A 75 -16.40 27.74 20.70
CA ILE A 75 -16.68 28.83 19.77
C ILE A 75 -15.75 29.99 20.18
N PRO A 76 -14.65 30.26 19.45
CA PRO A 76 -13.83 31.43 19.75
C PRO A 76 -14.63 32.69 19.41
N GLY A 77 -14.91 33.53 20.40
CA GLY A 77 -15.45 34.88 20.18
C GLY A 77 -16.80 35.21 20.83
N TRP A 78 -17.47 34.27 21.49
CA TRP A 78 -18.71 34.58 22.21
C TRP A 78 -18.39 34.91 23.68
N LYS A 79 -18.04 36.18 23.93
CA LYS A 79 -18.10 36.72 25.30
C LYS A 79 -19.58 36.99 25.58
N PHE A 80 -20.18 36.18 26.45
CA PHE A 80 -21.47 36.50 27.05
C PHE A 80 -21.32 37.85 27.78
N VAL A 81 -21.97 38.89 27.23
CA VAL A 81 -22.19 40.14 27.93
C VAL A 81 -23.32 39.88 28.92
N HIS A 82 -22.97 39.81 30.19
CA HIS A 82 -23.93 40.02 31.27
C HIS A 82 -23.43 41.17 32.13
N THR A 83 -24.35 42.10 32.32
CA THR A 83 -24.31 43.31 33.16
C THR A 83 -23.77 43.05 34.56
#